data_AF-A0A853FRF8-F1
#
_entry.id   AF-A0A853FRF8-F1
#
_cell.length_a   1.000
_cell.length_b   1.000
_cell.length_c   1.000
_cell.angle_alpha   90.00
_cell.angle_beta   90.00
_cell.angle_gamma   90.00
#
_symmetry.space_group_name_H-M   'P 1'
#
loop_
_entity.id
_entity.type
_entity.pdbx_description
1 polymer ?
#
loop_
_entity_poly.entity_id
_entity_poly.type
_entity_poly.pdbx_seq_one_letter_code
_entity_poly.pdbx_strand_id
1 'polypeptide(L)'
;MTMRSILFLSLVLVGACAARDPRPEPAAGLAYSDLALDTEAGRDALRERVEVAARNFCREHAREVVPQLIRHETSYCLDALRQSLAEAMPATVRRAYYRR
;
A
#
# COMPACT_ATOMS: atom_id res chain seq x y z
N MET A 1 56.24 32.88 4.76
CA MET A 1 56.14 31.43 4.47
C MET A 1 55.27 30.82 5.55
N THR A 2 53.96 30.70 5.33
CA THR A 2 53.03 29.88 6.14
C THR A 2 51.69 29.84 5.41
N MET A 3 51.64 28.95 4.43
CA MET A 3 50.46 28.53 3.68
C MET A 3 50.10 27.13 4.19
N ARG A 4 48.82 26.75 4.13
CA ARG A 4 48.24 25.41 4.37
C ARG A 4 47.90 25.09 5.83
N SER A 5 46.63 25.26 6.20
CA SER A 5 45.99 24.40 7.23
C SER A 5 44.44 24.42 7.23
N ILE A 6 43.75 24.94 6.21
CA ILE A 6 42.26 25.00 6.21
C ILE A 6 41.65 24.30 5.00
N LEU A 7 42.13 23.09 4.67
CA LEU A 7 41.62 22.29 3.54
C LEU A 7 41.22 20.86 3.93
N PHE A 8 40.97 20.58 5.21
CA PHE A 8 40.59 19.24 5.67
C PHE A 8 39.21 19.12 6.32
N LEU A 9 38.45 20.22 6.50
CA LEU A 9 37.15 20.18 7.19
C LEU A 9 35.95 19.84 6.30
N SER A 10 36.11 19.82 4.97
CA SER A 10 35.01 19.64 4.00
C SER A 10 34.69 18.19 3.65
N LEU A 11 35.52 17.21 4.06
CA LEU A 11 35.37 15.81 3.68
C LEU A 11 34.48 14.98 4.63
N VAL A 12 34.11 15.49 5.80
CA VAL A 12 33.33 14.72 6.81
C VAL A 12 31.81 14.86 6.63
N LEU A 13 31.33 15.81 5.83
CA LEU A 13 29.90 16.08 5.66
C LEU A 13 29.22 15.26 4.55
N VAL A 14 29.96 14.42 3.82
CA VAL A 14 29.40 13.63 2.70
C VAL A 14 28.83 12.26 3.16
N GLY A 15 29.00 11.90 4.44
CA GLY A 15 28.58 10.59 4.97
C GLY A 15 27.14 10.50 5.52
N ALA A 16 26.39 11.61 5.61
CA ALA A 16 25.08 11.61 6.28
C ALA A 16 23.93 11.07 5.41
N CYS A 17 24.16 10.81 4.13
CA CYS A 17 23.21 10.19 3.22
C CYS A 17 23.71 8.83 2.76
N ALA A 18 24.10 7.96 3.69
CA ALA A 18 24.03 6.53 3.41
C ALA A 18 22.55 6.21 3.19
N ALA A 19 22.14 6.23 1.92
CA ALA A 19 20.80 5.91 1.47
C ALA A 19 20.41 4.57 2.11
N ARG A 20 19.46 4.61 3.05
CA ARG A 20 18.71 3.41 3.39
C ARG A 20 18.11 2.93 2.08
N ASP A 21 18.38 1.68 1.72
CA ASP A 21 17.69 1.04 0.60
C ASP A 21 16.19 1.34 0.73
N PRO A 22 15.58 2.01 -0.25
CA PRO A 22 14.15 2.26 -0.20
C PRO A 22 13.48 0.89 -0.28
N ARG A 23 12.94 0.43 0.85
CA ARG A 23 12.03 -0.71 0.82
C ARG A 23 10.87 -0.33 -0.09
N PRO A 24 10.46 -1.20 -1.03
CA PRO A 24 9.32 -0.93 -1.88
C PRO A 24 8.09 -0.68 -1.00
N GLU A 25 7.26 0.28 -1.40
CA GLU A 25 6.00 0.51 -0.71
C GLU A 25 5.12 -0.73 -0.79
N PRO A 26 4.46 -1.13 0.32
CA PRO A 26 3.53 -2.25 0.30
C PRO A 26 2.41 -1.99 -0.70
N ALA A 27 2.22 -2.90 -1.66
CA ALA A 27 1.18 -2.81 -2.68
C ALA A 27 0.24 -4.02 -2.61
N ALA A 28 -1.07 -3.77 -2.71
CA ALA A 28 -2.08 -4.81 -2.84
C ALA A 28 -2.70 -4.77 -4.25
N GLY A 29 -2.99 -5.94 -4.79
CA GLY A 29 -3.73 -6.10 -6.03
C GLY A 29 -4.55 -7.39 -6.02
N LEU A 30 -5.52 -7.48 -6.92
CA LEU A 30 -6.25 -8.72 -7.17
C LEU A 30 -6.52 -8.91 -8.66
N ALA A 31 -6.55 -10.19 -9.07
CA ALA A 31 -7.03 -10.57 -10.39
C ALA A 31 -8.54 -10.83 -10.35
N TYR A 32 -9.24 -10.39 -11.40
CA TYR A 32 -10.70 -10.53 -11.54
C TYR A 32 -11.15 -10.74 -12.99
N SER A 33 -10.22 -10.91 -13.94
CA SER A 33 -10.54 -11.08 -15.36
C SER A 33 -11.25 -12.41 -15.68
N ASP A 34 -11.16 -13.37 -14.78
CA ASP A 34 -11.77 -14.70 -14.87
C ASP A 34 -13.20 -14.74 -14.29
N LEU A 35 -13.70 -13.64 -13.72
CA LEU A 35 -15.01 -13.61 -13.06
C LEU A 35 -16.14 -13.21 -14.02
N ALA A 36 -17.25 -13.95 -13.96
CA ALA A 36 -18.50 -13.62 -14.65
C ALA A 36 -19.31 -12.56 -13.87
N LEU A 37 -18.90 -11.29 -13.98
CA LEU A 37 -19.42 -10.17 -13.16
C LEU A 37 -20.88 -9.77 -13.45
N ASP A 38 -21.49 -10.30 -14.50
CA ASP A 38 -22.91 -10.18 -14.82
C ASP A 38 -23.78 -11.08 -13.93
N THR A 39 -23.21 -12.16 -13.39
CA THR A 39 -23.88 -13.08 -12.46
C THR A 39 -23.74 -12.65 -11.00
N GLU A 40 -24.68 -13.05 -10.15
CA GLU A 40 -24.56 -12.84 -8.69
C GLU A 40 -23.32 -13.54 -8.12
N ALA A 41 -23.12 -14.81 -8.50
CA ALA A 41 -21.97 -15.60 -8.07
C ALA A 41 -20.62 -14.95 -8.43
N GLY A 42 -20.48 -14.36 -9.62
CA GLY A 42 -19.24 -13.66 -10.00
C GLY A 42 -19.03 -12.37 -9.22
N ARG A 43 -20.10 -11.65 -8.85
CA ARG A 43 -20.02 -10.48 -7.97
C ARG A 43 -19.64 -10.86 -6.53
N ASP A 44 -20.17 -11.97 -6.03
CA ASP A 44 -19.78 -12.52 -4.72
C ASP A 44 -18.33 -12.94 -4.69
N ALA A 45 -17.85 -13.65 -5.72
CA ALA A 45 -16.45 -14.01 -5.84
C ALA A 45 -15.53 -12.78 -5.90
N LEU A 46 -15.95 -11.70 -6.57
CA LEU A 46 -15.20 -10.44 -6.57
C LEU A 46 -15.11 -9.84 -5.16
N ARG A 47 -16.23 -9.79 -4.43
CA ARG A 47 -16.28 -9.28 -3.05
C ARG A 47 -15.38 -10.09 -2.12
N GLU A 48 -15.45 -11.41 -2.22
CA GLU A 48 -14.62 -12.32 -1.45
C GLU A 48 -13.13 -12.09 -1.72
N ARG A 49 -12.73 -11.95 -3.00
CA ARG A 49 -11.33 -11.68 -3.36
C ARG A 49 -10.83 -10.35 -2.81
N VAL A 50 -11.64 -9.30 -2.88
CA VAL A 50 -11.32 -7.99 -2.27
C VAL A 50 -11.13 -8.15 -0.76
N GLU A 51 -12.02 -8.90 -0.10
CA GLU A 51 -11.94 -9.11 1.34
C GLU A 51 -10.71 -9.93 1.75
N VAL A 52 -10.39 -10.99 1.01
CA VAL A 52 -9.19 -11.81 1.23
C VAL A 52 -7.92 -10.99 1.00
N ALA A 53 -7.85 -10.23 -0.10
CA ALA A 53 -6.71 -9.36 -0.39
C ALA A 53 -6.50 -8.33 0.73
N ALA A 54 -7.57 -7.68 1.19
CA ALA A 54 -7.50 -6.69 2.26
C ALA A 54 -7.04 -7.31 3.59
N ARG A 55 -7.60 -8.47 3.98
CA ARG A 55 -7.19 -9.19 5.19
C ARG A 55 -5.73 -9.59 5.15
N ASN A 56 -5.27 -10.17 4.03
CA ASN A 56 -3.90 -10.64 3.89
C ASN A 56 -2.90 -9.48 4.02
N PHE A 57 -3.14 -8.39 3.31
CA PHE A 57 -2.28 -7.20 3.38
C PHE A 57 -2.29 -6.59 4.78
N CYS A 58 -3.45 -6.39 5.39
CA CYS A 58 -3.54 -5.75 6.71
C CYS A 58 -2.94 -6.60 7.83
N ARG A 59 -2.98 -7.94 7.71
CA ARG A 59 -2.28 -8.83 8.64
C ARG A 59 -0.77 -8.58 8.63
N GLU A 60 -0.20 -8.27 7.47
CA GLU A 60 1.24 -8.09 7.31
C GLU A 60 1.68 -6.64 7.54
N HIS A 61 0.93 -5.67 7.03
CA HIS A 61 1.37 -4.28 6.90
C HIS A 61 0.60 -3.27 7.77
N ALA A 62 -0.40 -3.66 8.57
CA ALA A 62 -1.20 -2.70 9.34
C ALA A 62 -0.34 -1.77 10.23
N ARG A 63 0.78 -2.26 10.79
CA ARG A 63 1.66 -1.44 11.63
C ARG A 63 2.38 -0.33 10.85
N GLU A 64 2.57 -0.53 9.56
CA GLU A 64 3.26 0.37 8.64
C GLU A 64 2.29 1.40 8.04
N VAL A 65 1.07 0.97 7.70
CA VAL A 65 0.09 1.80 6.98
C VAL A 65 -0.93 2.51 7.87
N VAL A 66 -1.19 2.02 9.09
CA VAL A 66 -2.17 2.65 9.99
C VAL A 66 -1.52 3.85 10.70
N PRO A 67 -2.12 5.06 10.61
CA PRO A 67 -1.59 6.26 11.26
C PRO A 67 -1.45 6.06 12.77
N GLN A 68 -0.37 6.61 13.36
CA GLN A 68 -0.02 6.36 14.76
C GLN A 68 -1.15 6.67 15.74
N LEU A 69 -1.90 7.75 15.49
CA LEU A 69 -3.01 8.21 16.34
C LEU A 69 -4.21 7.25 16.37
N ILE A 70 -4.36 6.40 15.34
CA ILE A 70 -5.49 5.47 15.18
C ILE A 70 -5.03 4.02 15.06
N ARG A 71 -3.85 3.67 15.56
CA ARG A 71 -3.32 2.28 15.51
C ARG A 71 -4.21 1.23 16.18
N HIS A 72 -5.12 1.66 17.06
CA HIS A 72 -6.09 0.79 17.71
C HIS A 72 -7.34 0.53 16.84
N GLU A 73 -7.56 1.32 15.79
CA GLU A 73 -8.67 1.16 14.84
C GLU A 73 -8.32 0.04 13.83
N THR A 74 -8.57 -1.20 14.24
CA THR A 74 -8.23 -2.39 13.43
C THR A 74 -9.01 -2.46 12.11
N SER A 75 -10.19 -1.84 12.04
CA SER A 75 -10.99 -1.71 10.82
C SER A 75 -10.40 -0.74 9.80
N TYR A 76 -9.62 0.27 10.24
CA TYR A 76 -9.12 1.32 9.37
C TYR A 76 -8.35 0.76 8.17
N CYS A 77 -7.41 -0.15 8.42
CA CYS A 77 -6.63 -0.76 7.34
C CYS A 77 -7.53 -1.51 6.36
N LEU A 78 -8.48 -2.30 6.87
CA LEU A 78 -9.36 -3.11 6.03
C LEU A 78 -10.23 -2.24 5.14
N ASP A 79 -10.86 -1.21 5.71
CA ASP A 79 -11.81 -0.37 4.99
C ASP A 79 -11.10 0.55 3.99
N ALA A 80 -9.99 1.17 4.40
CA ALA A 80 -9.16 1.98 3.52
C ALA A 80 -8.63 1.16 2.33
N LEU A 81 -8.18 -0.07 2.59
CA LEU A 81 -7.64 -0.91 1.53
C LEU A 81 -8.72 -1.45 0.59
N ARG A 82 -9.89 -1.86 1.10
CA ARG A 82 -11.04 -2.24 0.27
C ARG A 82 -11.44 -1.10 -0.66
N GLN A 83 -11.48 0.13 -0.13
CA GLN A 83 -11.79 1.32 -0.90
C GLN A 83 -10.72 1.59 -1.97
N SER A 84 -9.44 1.57 -1.61
CA SER A 84 -8.32 1.77 -2.54
C SER A 84 -8.32 0.73 -3.67
N LEU A 85 -8.54 -0.54 -3.35
CA LEU A 85 -8.68 -1.61 -4.33
C LEU A 85 -9.87 -1.37 -5.26
N ALA A 86 -11.02 -0.96 -4.74
CA ALA A 86 -12.20 -0.65 -5.54
C ALA A 86 -11.99 0.57 -6.45
N GLU A 87 -11.26 1.59 -5.99
CA GLU A 87 -10.92 2.78 -6.77
C GLU A 87 -9.93 2.48 -7.91
N ALA A 88 -9.03 1.51 -7.72
CA ALA A 88 -8.11 1.04 -8.75
C ALA A 88 -8.78 0.20 -9.85
N MET A 89 -10.02 -0.27 -9.63
CA MET A 89 -10.76 -1.06 -10.62
C MET A 89 -11.34 -0.21 -11.76
N PRO A 90 -11.44 -0.76 -12.99
CA PRO A 90 -12.24 -0.16 -14.05
C PRO A 90 -13.69 0.09 -13.61
N ALA A 91 -14.31 1.13 -14.15
CA ALA A 91 -15.65 1.57 -13.73
C ALA A 91 -16.74 0.49 -13.87
N THR A 92 -16.61 -0.45 -14.80
CA THR A 92 -17.52 -1.61 -14.95
C THR A 92 -17.39 -2.59 -13.79
N VAL A 93 -16.15 -2.96 -13.44
CA VAL A 93 -15.82 -3.87 -12.34
C VAL A 93 -16.19 -3.26 -10.99
N ARG A 94 -15.86 -1.98 -10.78
CA ARG A 94 -16.24 -1.24 -9.57
C ARG A 94 -17.77 -1.20 -9.38
N ARG A 95 -18.55 -1.03 -10.45
CA ARG A 95 -20.02 -1.11 -10.38
C ARG A 95 -20.49 -2.51 -10.00
N ALA A 96 -19.86 -3.55 -10.52
CA ALA A 96 -20.17 -4.94 -10.15
C ALA A 96 -19.87 -5.20 -8.67
N TYR A 97 -18.77 -4.65 -8.14
CA TYR A 97 -18.41 -4.77 -6.73
C TYR A 97 -19.50 -4.21 -5.79
N TYR A 98 -20.02 -3.01 -6.08
CA TYR A 98 -21.04 -2.36 -5.24
C TYR A 98 -22.48 -2.85 -5.47
N ARG A 99 -22.73 -3.63 -6.54
CA ARG A 99 -24.06 -4.17 -6.83
C ARG A 99 -24.30 -5.44 -5.99
N ARG A 100 -25.30 -5.40 -5.12
CA ARG A 100 -25.86 -6.60 -4.48
C ARG A 100 -26.77 -7.30 -5.48
#